data_AF-A0A2V9XZ51-F1
#
_entry.id   AF-A0A2V9XZ51-F1
#
_cell.length_a   1.000
_cell.length_b   1.000
_cell.length_c   1.000
_cell.angle_alpha   90.00
_cell.angle_beta   90.00
_cell.angle_gamma   90.00
#
_symmetry.space_group_name_H-M   'P 1'
#
loop_
_entity.id
_entity.type
_entity.pdbx_description
1 polymer ?
#
loop_
_entity_poly.entity_id
_entity_poly.type
_entity_poly.pdbx_seq_one_letter_code
_entity_poly.pdbx_strand_id
1 'polypeptide(L)'
;HSIPMSMANTSDYVKQLEEVRRLASQALGISNDVLVYQSRSGAPGQPWLEPDILDHLREVKQKNLASAVVIAPISFISDHMEVLYDLDIEARHLCDELALPMARAKTVGVHPKFIAMIRELILERTEGVERRALGSLGPRQDICAEDCCPAPQRPVRPQTARR
;
A
#
# COMPACT_ATOMS: atom_id res chain seq x y z
N HIS A 1 -0.28 1.93 -3.23
CA HIS A 1 -0.35 3.25 -3.89
C HIS A 1 0.16 4.30 -2.94
N SER A 2 0.95 5.24 -3.44
CA SER A 2 1.39 6.37 -2.65
C SER A 2 0.23 7.34 -2.43
N ILE A 3 0.28 8.08 -1.33
CA ILE A 3 -0.61 9.22 -1.07
C ILE A 3 0.25 10.41 -0.61
N PRO A 4 -0.23 11.65 -0.72
CA PRO A 4 0.45 12.80 -0.15
C PRO A 4 0.72 12.60 1.35
N MET A 5 1.90 12.99 1.81
CA MET A 5 2.29 12.87 3.23
C MET A 5 1.28 13.55 4.17
N SER A 6 0.64 14.65 3.73
CA SER A 6 -0.38 15.33 4.52
C SER A 6 -1.61 14.46 4.80
N MET A 7 -1.98 13.56 3.88
CA MET A 7 -3.07 12.60 4.08
C MET A 7 -2.62 11.39 4.92
N ALA A 8 -1.39 10.92 4.68
CA ALA A 8 -0.83 9.82 5.45
C ALA A 8 -0.69 10.18 6.94
N ASN A 9 -0.25 11.40 7.23
CA ASN A 9 -0.01 11.87 8.60
C ASN A 9 -1.29 12.01 9.44
N THR A 10 -2.46 12.12 8.81
CA THR A 10 -3.74 12.25 9.52
C THR A 10 -4.54 10.95 9.54
N SER A 11 -4.04 9.87 8.95
CA SER A 11 -4.75 8.59 8.88
C SER A 11 -3.88 7.44 9.40
N ASP A 12 -4.50 6.26 9.51
CA ASP A 12 -3.81 5.01 9.84
C ASP A 12 -3.39 4.22 8.58
N TYR A 13 -3.44 4.84 7.40
CA TYR A 13 -3.16 4.19 6.11
C TYR A 13 -1.84 3.40 6.11
N VAL A 14 -0.74 4.07 6.50
CA VAL A 14 0.59 3.44 6.55
C VAL A 14 0.64 2.33 7.61
N LYS A 15 -0.01 2.52 8.76
CA LYS A 15 -0.06 1.50 9.82
C LYS A 15 -0.77 0.23 9.34
N GLN A 16 -1.86 0.38 8.60
CA GLN A 16 -2.59 -0.76 8.04
C GLN A 16 -1.77 -1.49 6.97
N LEU A 17 -1.07 -0.76 6.09
CA LEU A 17 -0.20 -1.38 5.08
C LEU A 17 0.97 -2.14 5.70
N GLU A 18 1.62 -1.56 6.72
CA GLU A 18 2.69 -2.23 7.47
C GLU A 18 2.20 -3.49 8.18
N GLU A 19 0.99 -3.46 8.75
CA GLU A 19 0.42 -4.64 9.40
C GLU A 19 0.10 -5.76 8.41
N VAL A 20 -0.45 -5.42 7.24
CA VAL A 20 -0.69 -6.40 6.16
C VAL A 20 0.64 -6.97 5.65
N ARG A 21 1.66 -6.13 5.41
CA ARG A 21 3.01 -6.59 5.05
C ARG A 21 3.53 -7.58 6.09
N ARG A 22 3.55 -7.18 7.37
CA ARG A 22 4.07 -7.99 8.47
C ARG A 22 3.36 -9.35 8.57
N LEU A 23 2.03 -9.37 8.47
CA LEU A 23 1.24 -10.60 8.54
C LEU A 23 1.50 -11.52 7.34
N ALA A 24 1.60 -10.96 6.13
CA ALA A 24 1.89 -11.72 4.92
C ALA A 24 3.31 -12.33 4.97
N SER A 25 4.32 -11.53 5.31
CA SER A 25 5.71 -11.98 5.43
C SER A 25 5.87 -13.03 6.51
N GLN A 26 5.23 -12.85 7.67
CA GLN A 26 5.20 -13.85 8.74
C GLN A 26 4.56 -15.17 8.28
N ALA A 27 3.43 -15.11 7.57
CA ALA A 27 2.75 -16.31 7.06
C ALA A 27 3.58 -17.07 6.01
N LEU A 28 4.45 -16.37 5.28
CA LEU A 28 5.36 -16.95 4.28
C LEU A 28 6.74 -17.31 4.83
N GLY A 29 7.05 -16.96 6.08
CA GLY A 29 8.39 -17.14 6.67
C GLY A 29 9.46 -16.26 6.01
N ILE A 30 9.07 -15.12 5.44
CA ILE A 30 9.96 -14.17 4.76
C ILE A 30 10.38 -13.09 5.75
N SER A 31 11.67 -12.74 5.76
CA SER A 31 12.23 -11.67 6.58
C SER A 31 12.87 -10.53 5.78
N ASN A 32 13.05 -10.72 4.47
CA ASN A 32 13.61 -9.72 3.56
C ASN A 32 12.49 -9.11 2.72
N ASP A 33 11.65 -8.32 3.37
CA ASP A 33 10.50 -7.66 2.77
C ASP A 33 10.45 -6.18 3.14
N VAL A 34 10.00 -5.35 2.20
CA VAL A 34 10.00 -3.89 2.32
C VAL A 34 8.67 -3.35 1.79
N LEU A 35 8.05 -2.42 2.53
CA LEU A 35 6.91 -1.66 2.03
C LEU A 35 7.42 -0.55 1.10
N VAL A 36 6.94 -0.55 -0.14
CA VAL A 36 7.25 0.46 -1.16
C VAL A 36 5.96 0.99 -1.78
N TYR A 37 6.04 2.14 -2.44
CA TYR A 37 4.89 2.84 -2.99
C TYR A 37 5.01 3.03 -4.51
N GLN A 38 3.85 3.16 -5.17
CA GLN A 38 3.71 3.35 -6.61
C GLN A 38 2.69 4.47 -6.90
N SER A 39 2.52 4.85 -8.16
CA SER A 39 1.45 5.75 -8.62
C SER A 39 1.48 7.14 -7.97
N ARG A 40 2.65 7.77 -7.92
CA ARG A 40 2.77 9.17 -7.48
C ARG A 40 2.28 10.12 -8.57
N SER A 41 1.19 10.84 -8.31
CA SER A 41 0.60 11.80 -9.27
C SER A 41 0.34 13.16 -8.60
N GLY A 42 1.18 14.16 -8.87
CA GLY A 42 0.98 15.48 -8.25
C GLY A 42 1.99 16.54 -8.67
N ALA A 43 1.78 17.77 -8.20
CA ALA A 43 2.64 18.91 -8.53
C ALA A 43 4.10 18.68 -8.08
N PRO A 44 5.09 19.15 -8.86
CA PRO A 44 6.49 19.16 -8.46
C PRO A 44 6.64 19.92 -7.12
N GLY A 45 6.95 19.20 -6.05
CA GLY A 45 7.11 19.78 -4.70
C GLY A 45 6.09 19.30 -3.65
N GLN A 46 5.01 18.61 -4.03
CA GLN A 46 4.18 17.91 -3.05
C GLN A 46 4.97 16.69 -2.52
N PRO A 47 5.15 16.52 -1.19
CA PRO A 47 5.72 15.30 -0.61
C PRO A 47 4.71 14.15 -0.61
N TRP A 48 5.19 12.95 -0.93
CA TRP A 48 4.44 11.70 -1.02
C TRP A 48 5.09 10.64 -0.14
N LEU A 49 4.38 9.53 0.08
CA LEU A 49 4.96 8.36 0.73
C LEU A 49 6.05 7.75 -0.14
N GLU A 50 7.14 7.38 0.51
CA GLU A 50 8.39 6.85 -0.04
C GLU A 50 8.77 5.58 0.76
N PRO A 51 9.58 4.67 0.20
CA PRO A 51 10.25 4.78 -1.10
C PRO A 51 9.35 4.48 -2.29
N ASP A 52 9.58 5.16 -3.40
CA ASP A 52 9.08 4.76 -4.72
C ASP A 52 9.63 3.38 -5.13
N ILE A 53 8.78 2.57 -5.76
CA ILE A 53 9.11 1.21 -6.16
C ILE A 53 10.24 1.15 -7.18
N LEU A 54 10.29 2.05 -8.17
CA LEU A 54 11.32 2.04 -9.20
C LEU A 54 12.68 2.41 -8.59
N ASP A 55 12.69 3.38 -7.68
CA ASP A 55 13.90 3.76 -6.96
C ASP A 55 14.41 2.64 -6.05
N HIS A 56 13.51 1.95 -5.34
CA HIS A 56 13.89 0.81 -4.53
C HIS A 56 14.40 -0.38 -5.38
N LEU A 57 13.85 -0.64 -6.56
CA LEU A 57 14.35 -1.68 -7.47
C LEU A 57 15.77 -1.39 -7.95
N ARG A 58 16.09 -0.12 -8.25
CA ARG A 58 17.46 0.31 -8.57
C ARG A 58 18.39 0.07 -7.39
N GLU A 59 17.96 0.42 -6.19
CA GLU A 59 18.73 0.20 -4.96
C GLU A 59 19.02 -1.29 -4.72
N VAL A 60 18.01 -2.16 -4.87
CA VAL A 60 18.16 -3.62 -4.73
C VAL A 60 19.26 -4.13 -5.65
N LYS A 61 19.27 -3.72 -6.92
CA LYS A 61 20.32 -4.12 -7.85
C LYS A 61 21.67 -3.51 -7.50
N GLN A 62 21.73 -2.20 -7.25
CA GLN A 62 22.97 -1.48 -6.99
C GLN A 62 23.70 -2.03 -5.75
N LYS A 63 22.95 -2.40 -4.71
CA LYS A 63 23.48 -2.90 -3.44
C LYS A 63 23.51 -4.43 -3.35
N ASN A 64 23.10 -5.13 -4.42
CA ASN A 64 22.97 -6.59 -4.46
C ASN A 64 22.15 -7.18 -3.29
N LEU A 65 21.02 -6.54 -2.95
CA LEU A 65 20.20 -6.94 -1.80
C LEU A 65 19.41 -8.23 -2.03
N ALA A 66 19.15 -8.58 -3.29
CA ALA A 66 18.46 -9.81 -3.66
C ALA A 66 18.83 -10.23 -5.10
N SER A 67 18.77 -11.53 -5.37
CA SER A 67 18.95 -12.10 -6.72
C SER A 67 17.67 -12.07 -7.56
N ALA A 68 16.52 -11.87 -6.94
CA ALA A 68 15.20 -11.75 -7.56
C ALA A 68 14.25 -11.02 -6.61
N VAL A 69 13.16 -10.46 -7.12
CA VAL A 69 12.12 -9.82 -6.28
C VAL A 69 10.72 -10.30 -6.62
N VAL A 70 9.84 -10.32 -5.62
CA VAL A 70 8.40 -10.56 -5.80
C VAL A 70 7.66 -9.31 -5.38
N ILE A 71 6.88 -8.74 -6.28
CA ILE A 71 6.06 -7.55 -6.01
C ILE A 71 4.65 -8.00 -5.63
N ALA A 72 4.19 -7.60 -4.43
CA ALA A 72 2.86 -7.94 -3.92
C ALA A 72 1.98 -6.68 -3.85
N PRO A 73 0.93 -6.55 -4.68
CA PRO A 73 0.01 -5.41 -4.63
C PRO A 73 -0.96 -5.57 -3.45
N ILE A 74 -0.55 -5.13 -2.26
CA ILE A 74 -1.33 -5.32 -1.02
C ILE A 74 -2.38 -4.22 -0.76
N SER A 75 -2.30 -3.09 -1.46
CA SER A 75 -3.17 -1.94 -1.21
C SER A 75 -4.44 -1.90 -2.08
N PHE A 76 -4.70 -2.94 -2.88
CA PHE A 76 -5.86 -3.02 -3.76
C PHE A 76 -6.28 -4.46 -3.99
N ILE A 77 -7.57 -4.69 -4.23
CA ILE A 77 -8.15 -6.04 -4.28
C ILE A 77 -8.30 -6.59 -5.70
N SER A 78 -8.21 -5.73 -6.72
CA SER A 78 -8.38 -6.09 -8.13
C SER A 78 -7.32 -5.43 -8.99
N ASP A 79 -6.92 -6.12 -10.05
CA ASP A 79 -6.09 -5.55 -11.11
C ASP A 79 -6.90 -4.43 -11.80
N HIS A 80 -6.25 -3.30 -11.99
CA HIS A 80 -6.77 -2.12 -12.69
C HIS A 80 -5.61 -1.42 -13.39
N MET A 81 -5.92 -0.40 -14.20
CA MET A 81 -4.94 0.24 -15.07
C MET A 81 -3.67 0.65 -14.33
N GLU A 82 -3.76 1.32 -13.18
CA GLU A 82 -2.60 1.81 -12.42
C GLU A 82 -1.73 0.65 -11.91
N VAL A 83 -2.32 -0.42 -11.36
CA VAL A 83 -1.56 -1.61 -10.93
C VAL A 83 -0.87 -2.30 -12.10
N LEU A 84 -1.59 -2.51 -13.22
CA LEU A 84 -1.02 -3.21 -14.37
C LEU A 84 0.06 -2.38 -15.05
N TYR A 85 -0.15 -1.08 -15.22
CA TYR A 85 0.81 -0.20 -15.86
C TYR A 85 2.07 -0.04 -15.00
N ASP A 86 1.93 0.37 -13.74
CA ASP A 86 3.09 0.63 -12.88
C ASP A 86 3.90 -0.65 -12.62
N LEU A 87 3.24 -1.80 -12.44
CA LEU A 87 3.93 -3.03 -12.03
C LEU A 87 4.30 -3.97 -13.19
N ASP A 88 3.38 -4.18 -14.14
CA ASP A 88 3.60 -5.13 -15.24
C ASP A 88 4.24 -4.47 -16.47
N ILE A 89 4.24 -3.13 -16.55
CA ILE A 89 4.95 -2.38 -17.61
C ILE A 89 6.18 -1.67 -17.05
N GLU A 90 6.02 -0.68 -16.16
CA GLU A 90 7.15 0.17 -15.75
C GLU A 90 8.17 -0.58 -14.88
N ALA A 91 7.72 -1.20 -13.78
CA ALA A 91 8.60 -1.97 -12.90
C ALA A 91 9.16 -3.21 -13.61
N ARG A 92 8.36 -3.86 -14.47
CA ARG A 92 8.83 -4.99 -15.29
C ARG A 92 9.96 -4.56 -16.21
N HIS A 93 9.76 -3.50 -16.98
CA HIS A 93 10.75 -2.98 -17.91
C HIS A 93 12.05 -2.61 -17.19
N LEU A 94 11.96 -1.88 -16.06
CA LEU A 94 13.13 -1.52 -15.27
C LEU A 94 13.87 -2.77 -14.75
N CYS A 95 13.16 -3.76 -14.23
CA CYS A 95 13.77 -5.01 -13.80
C CYS A 95 14.50 -5.74 -14.94
N ASP A 96 13.94 -5.71 -16.15
CA ASP A 96 14.56 -6.33 -17.33
C ASP A 96 15.84 -5.58 -17.72
N GLU A 97 15.85 -4.24 -17.71
CA GLU A 97 17.05 -3.42 -17.91
C GLU A 97 18.14 -3.71 -16.86
N LEU A 98 17.73 -3.91 -15.60
CA LEU A 98 18.64 -4.23 -14.50
C LEU A 98 19.09 -5.69 -14.47
N ALA A 99 18.54 -6.55 -15.35
CA ALA A 99 18.68 -8.01 -15.26
C ALA A 99 18.39 -8.50 -13.84
N LEU A 100 17.26 -8.05 -13.26
CA LEU A 100 16.74 -8.43 -11.96
C LEU A 100 15.45 -9.25 -12.17
N PRO A 101 15.49 -10.58 -12.02
CA PRO A 101 14.30 -11.41 -12.12
C PRO A 101 13.19 -10.91 -11.19
N MET A 102 11.99 -10.76 -11.73
CA MET A 102 10.84 -10.39 -10.91
C MET A 102 9.56 -11.09 -11.32
N ALA A 103 8.75 -11.35 -10.31
CA ALA A 103 7.38 -11.80 -10.45
C ALA A 103 6.44 -10.85 -9.72
N ARG A 104 5.23 -10.68 -10.24
CA ARG A 104 4.14 -10.00 -9.53
C ARG A 104 3.17 -11.03 -8.98
N ALA A 105 2.83 -10.93 -7.70
CA ALA A 105 1.68 -11.65 -7.15
C ALA A 105 0.38 -11.04 -7.70
N LYS A 106 -0.59 -11.89 -8.06
CA LYS A 106 -1.91 -11.40 -8.48
C LYS A 106 -2.59 -10.70 -7.30
N THR A 107 -3.42 -9.72 -7.61
CA THR A 107 -4.41 -9.22 -6.64
C THR A 107 -5.38 -10.34 -6.25
N VAL A 108 -6.07 -10.18 -5.13
CA VAL A 108 -6.95 -11.23 -4.58
C VAL A 108 -8.11 -11.59 -5.51
N GLY A 109 -8.63 -10.61 -6.26
CA GLY A 109 -9.71 -10.78 -7.23
C GLY A 109 -10.91 -11.51 -6.64
N VAL A 110 -11.31 -12.61 -7.29
CA VAL A 110 -12.49 -13.42 -6.93
C VAL A 110 -12.15 -14.66 -6.10
N HIS A 111 -11.04 -14.64 -5.36
CA HIS A 111 -10.63 -15.79 -4.56
C HIS A 111 -11.75 -16.21 -3.58
N PRO A 112 -12.17 -17.50 -3.52
CA PRO A 112 -13.33 -17.92 -2.72
C PRO A 112 -13.25 -17.54 -1.24
N LYS A 113 -12.06 -17.62 -0.64
CA LYS A 113 -11.85 -17.19 0.76
C LYS A 113 -12.06 -15.69 0.97
N PHE A 114 -11.76 -14.86 -0.02
CA PHE A 114 -11.97 -13.41 0.05
C PHE A 114 -13.46 -13.06 -0.05
N ILE A 115 -14.18 -13.73 -0.95
CA ILE A 115 -15.65 -13.59 -1.06
C ILE A 115 -16.34 -14.07 0.23
N ALA A 116 -15.90 -15.20 0.79
CA ALA A 116 -16.40 -15.68 2.07
C ALA A 116 -16.15 -14.67 3.20
N MET A 117 -14.95 -14.06 3.24
CA MET A 117 -14.62 -13.02 4.21
C MET A 117 -15.51 -11.77 4.06
N ILE A 118 -15.83 -11.32 2.84
CA ILE A 118 -16.78 -10.21 2.64
C ILE A 118 -18.16 -10.56 3.23
N ARG A 119 -18.64 -11.79 3.01
CA ARG A 119 -19.89 -12.27 3.62
C ARG A 119 -19.79 -12.23 5.15
N GLU A 120 -18.68 -12.69 5.72
CA GLU A 120 -18.45 -12.65 7.17
C GLU A 120 -18.50 -11.21 7.71
N LEU A 121 -17.86 -10.24 7.05
CA LEU A 121 -17.93 -8.82 7.44
C LEU A 121 -19.36 -8.25 7.42
N ILE A 122 -20.19 -8.69 6.46
CA ILE A 122 -21.61 -8.28 6.42
C ILE A 122 -22.35 -8.85 7.63
N LEU A 123 -22.18 -10.14 7.92
CA LEU A 123 -22.81 -10.80 9.06
C LEU A 123 -22.35 -10.17 10.39
N GLU A 124 -21.07 -9.84 10.52
CA GLU A 124 -20.53 -9.09 11.67
C GLU A 124 -21.30 -7.78 11.89
N ARG A 125 -21.65 -7.08 10.81
CA ARG A 125 -22.37 -5.81 10.87
C ARG A 125 -23.87 -5.96 11.11
N THR A 126 -24.52 -7.00 10.59
CA THR A 126 -25.98 -7.13 10.59
C THR A 126 -26.53 -8.05 11.67
N GLU A 127 -25.77 -9.05 12.10
CA GLU A 127 -26.23 -10.11 13.00
C GLU A 127 -25.51 -10.10 14.35
N GLY A 128 -24.53 -9.20 14.55
CA GLY A 128 -23.82 -9.06 15.83
C GLY A 128 -22.98 -10.29 16.18
N VAL A 129 -22.54 -11.07 15.17
CA VAL A 129 -21.61 -12.17 15.35
C VAL A 129 -20.24 -11.66 15.82
N GLU A 130 -19.43 -12.54 16.40
CA GLU A 130 -18.10 -12.21 16.89
C GLU A 130 -17.23 -11.61 15.76
N ARG A 131 -16.63 -10.45 16.02
CA ARG A 131 -15.77 -9.76 15.06
C ARG A 131 -14.41 -10.40 15.01
N ARG A 132 -14.05 -10.92 13.83
CA ARG A 132 -12.75 -11.57 13.63
C ARG A 132 -11.73 -10.52 13.20
N ALA A 133 -10.54 -10.63 13.76
CA ALA A 133 -9.41 -9.83 13.33
C ALA A 133 -8.14 -10.65 13.38
N LEU A 134 -7.17 -10.25 12.56
CA LEU A 134 -5.83 -10.81 12.56
C LEU A 134 -4.84 -9.68 12.82
N GLY A 135 -3.86 -9.94 13.69
CA GLY A 135 -2.84 -8.96 14.03
C GLY A 135 -3.20 -8.09 15.23
N SER A 136 -2.54 -6.95 15.33
CA SER A 136 -2.51 -6.07 16.50
C SER A 136 -3.52 -4.92 16.45
N LEU A 137 -4.09 -4.63 15.27
CA LEU A 137 -5.02 -3.51 15.09
C LEU A 137 -6.44 -3.82 15.58
N GLY A 138 -6.76 -5.10 15.80
CA GLY A 138 -8.11 -5.54 16.18
C GLY A 138 -9.15 -5.32 15.06
N PRO A 139 -10.43 -5.64 15.33
CA PRO A 139 -11.51 -5.39 14.37
C PRO A 139 -11.77 -3.89 14.25
N ARG A 140 -12.15 -3.43 13.04
CA ARG A 140 -12.45 -2.01 12.83
C ARG A 140 -13.77 -1.63 13.50
N GLN A 141 -13.81 -0.42 14.05
CA GLN A 141 -15.03 0.21 14.54
C GLN A 141 -16.04 0.47 13.40
N ASP A 142 -17.32 0.28 13.68
CA ASP A 142 -18.39 0.57 12.71
C ASP A 142 -18.62 2.07 12.53
N ILE A 143 -18.30 2.84 13.56
CA ILE A 143 -18.51 4.28 13.64
C ILE A 143 -17.16 4.90 13.96
N CYS A 144 -16.66 5.69 13.03
CA CYS A 144 -15.46 6.48 13.23
C CYS A 144 -15.69 7.54 14.32
N ALA A 145 -14.70 7.76 15.18
CA ALA A 145 -14.67 8.94 16.03
C ALA A 145 -14.63 10.22 15.16
N GLU A 146 -15.07 11.36 15.70
CA GLU A 146 -15.14 12.63 14.96
C GLU A 146 -13.77 13.09 14.43
N ASP A 147 -12.70 12.71 15.12
CA ASP A 147 -11.30 12.99 14.79
C ASP A 147 -10.61 11.84 14.04
N CYS A 148 -11.38 10.84 13.55
CA CYS A 148 -10.83 9.74 12.79
C CYS A 148 -10.60 10.16 11.33
N CYS A 149 -9.32 10.32 10.96
CA CYS A 149 -8.87 10.72 9.63
C CYS A 149 -9.31 12.14 9.22
N PRO A 150 -8.95 13.19 9.98
CA PRO A 150 -9.31 14.55 9.63
C PRO A 150 -8.70 14.93 8.28
N ALA A 151 -9.42 15.77 7.53
CA ALA A 151 -8.96 16.23 6.23
C ALA A 151 -7.57 16.88 6.36
N PRO A 152 -6.64 16.60 5.41
CA PRO A 152 -5.32 17.17 5.45
C PRO A 152 -5.39 18.70 5.39
N GLN A 153 -4.71 19.36 6.31
CA GLN A 153 -4.62 20.83 6.28
C GLN A 153 -3.79 21.26 5.08
N ARG A 154 -4.32 22.18 4.26
CA ARG A 154 -3.56 22.76 3.16
C ARG A 154 -2.42 23.59 3.73
N PRO A 155 -1.19 23.47 3.20
CA PRO A 155 -0.11 24.38 3.57
C PRO A 155 -0.56 25.82 3.37
N VAL A 156 -0.34 26.68 4.37
CA VAL A 156 -0.62 28.11 4.25
C VAL A 156 0.29 28.66 3.15
N ARG A 157 -0.30 29.14 2.05
CA ARG A 157 0.47 29.77 0.98
C ARG A 157 1.17 31.00 1.57
N PRO A 158 2.50 31.15 1.44
CA PRO A 158 3.17 32.37 1.90
C PRO A 158 2.48 33.57 1.26
N GLN A 159 2.03 34.53 2.06
CA GLN A 159 1.54 35.78 1.51
C GLN A 159 2.71 36.45 0.82
N THR A 160 2.68 36.51 -0.51
CA THR A 160 3.61 37.34 -1.27
C THR A 160 3.43 38.77 -0.79
N ALA A 161 4.44 39.31 -0.11
CA ALA A 161 4.47 40.72 0.28
C ALA A 161 4.25 41.55 -0.99
N ARG A 162 3.13 42.28 -1.04
CA ARG A 162 2.89 43.27 -2.09
C ARG A 162 4.00 44.33 -1.94
N ARG A 163 4.85 44.44 -2.96
CA ARG A 163 5.76 45.58 -3.12
C ARG A 163 4.98 46.82 -3.53
#